data_AF-A0A933MQA0-F1
#
_entry.id   AF-A0A933MQA0-F1
#
_cell.length_a   1.000
_cell.length_b   1.000
_cell.length_c   1.000
_cell.angle_alpha   90.00
_cell.angle_beta   90.00
_cell.angle_gamma   90.00
#
_symmetry.space_group_name_H-M   'P 1'
#
loop_
_entity.id
_entity.type
_entity.pdbx_description
1 polymer ?
#
loop_
_entity_poly.entity_id
_entity_poly.type
_entity_poly.pdbx_seq_one_letter_code
_entity_poly.pdbx_strand_id
1 'polypeptide(L)' 'MDLNEKQKDLLAQKIIDFGNLAIVALSFGSLLTDKINWWLFSVGMILFIGSYVYGISLRNRGGG' A
#
# COMPACT_ATOMS: atom_id res chain seq x y z
N MET A 1 -6.37 7.52 -22.32
CA MET A 1 -6.99 8.41 -21.32
C MET A 1 -5.90 8.87 -20.39
N ASP A 2 -5.41 10.09 -20.56
CA ASP A 2 -4.55 10.70 -19.56
C ASP A 2 -5.40 10.99 -18.32
N LEU A 3 -4.99 10.43 -17.19
CA LEU A 3 -5.62 10.69 -15.91
C LEU A 3 -5.36 12.15 -15.53
N ASN A 4 -6.42 12.87 -15.18
CA ASN A 4 -6.30 14.24 -14.67
C ASN A 4 -5.47 14.23 -13.37
N GLU A 5 -4.72 15.30 -13.06
CA GLU A 5 -3.81 15.33 -11.91
C GLU A 5 -4.51 15.01 -10.59
N LYS A 6 -5.73 15.51 -10.41
CA LYS A 6 -6.58 15.18 -9.25
C LYS A 6 -6.89 13.68 -9.14
N GLN A 7 -7.05 12.98 -10.27
CA GLN A 7 -7.30 11.54 -10.27
C GLN A 7 -6.03 10.75 -9.97
N LYS A 8 -4.86 11.22 -10.42
CA LYS A 8 -3.56 10.64 -10.05
C LYS A 8 -3.33 10.78 -8.55
N ASP A 9 -3.58 11.94 -7.97
CA ASP A 9 -3.43 12.17 -6.53
C ASP A 9 -4.39 11.31 -5.69
N LEU A 10 -5.66 11.21 -6.10
CA LEU A 10 -6.64 10.31 -5.48
C LEU A 10 -6.23 8.84 -5.58
N LEU A 11 -5.69 8.42 -6.73
CA LEU A 11 -5.20 7.05 -6.91
C LEU A 11 -4.00 6.78 -6.01
N ALA A 12 -3.05 7.72 -5.93
CA ALA A 12 -1.88 7.61 -5.07
C ALA A 12 -2.27 7.51 -3.59
N GLN A 13 -3.20 8.34 -3.12
CA GLN A 13 -3.71 8.27 -1.75
C GLN A 13 -4.37 6.92 -1.48
N LYS A 14 -5.27 6.45 -2.36
CA LYS A 14 -5.92 5.15 -2.19
C LYS A 14 -4.95 3.97 -2.17
N ILE A 15 -3.87 4.03 -2.95
CA ILE A 15 -2.86 2.98 -2.97
C ILE A 15 -2.04 2.99 -1.69
N ILE A 16 -1.70 4.16 -1.16
CA ILE A 16 -1.04 4.29 0.15
C ILE A 16 -1.96 3.76 1.26
N ASP A 17 -3.25 4.11 1.24
CA ASP A 17 -4.25 3.62 2.20
C ASP A 17 -4.41 2.10 2.12
N PHE A 18 -4.39 1.52 0.92
CA PHE A 18 -4.41 0.08 0.74
C PHE A 18 -3.19 -0.61 1.37
N GLY A 19 -1.99 -0.05 1.16
CA GLY A 19 -0.77 -0.53 1.80
C GLY A 19 -0.85 -0.46 3.33
N ASN A 20 -1.35 0.64 3.88
CA ASN A 20 -1.58 0.81 5.32
C ASN A 20 -2.58 -0.22 5.85
N LEU A 21 -3.70 -0.42 5.15
CA LEU A 21 -4.72 -1.40 5.53
C LEU A 21 -4.17 -2.83 5.52
N ALA A 22 -3.31 -3.17 4.57
CA ALA A 22 -2.63 -4.47 4.53
C ALA A 22 -1.72 -4.69 5.74
N ILE A 23 -0.92 -3.69 6.14
CA ILE A 23 -0.09 -3.76 7.35
C ILE A 23 -0.93 -3.84 8.62
N VAL A 24 -2.00 -3.05 8.71
CA VAL A 24 -2.89 -3.05 9.88
C VAL A 24 -3.57 -4.40 10.02
N ALA A 25 -4.10 -4.96 8.92
CA ALA A 25 -4.73 -6.28 8.91
C ALA A 25 -3.75 -7.39 9.30
N LEU A 26 -2.50 -7.31 8.87
CA LEU A 26 -1.47 -8.29 9.25
C LEU A 26 -1.01 -8.15 10.69
N SER A 27 -0.86 -6.93 11.17
CA SER A 27 -0.54 -6.66 12.58
C SER A 27 -1.65 -7.18 13.48
N PHE A 28 -2.92 -6.88 13.16
CA PHE A 28 -4.08 -7.41 13.89
C PHE A 28 -4.22 -8.94 13.77
N GLY A 29 -4.03 -9.50 12.58
CA GLY A 29 -4.05 -10.95 12.38
C GLY A 29 -2.96 -11.67 13.19
N SER A 30 -1.79 -11.05 13.33
CA SER A 30 -0.70 -11.58 14.17
C SER A 30 -1.02 -11.53 15.66
N LEU A 31 -1.73 -10.49 16.12
CA LEU A 31 -2.19 -10.39 17.52
C LEU A 31 -3.24 -11.45 17.88
N LEU A 32 -4.00 -11.92 16.88
CA LEU A 32 -5.04 -12.94 17.05
C LEU A 32 -4.51 -14.37 16.85
N THR A 33 -3.23 -14.56 16.52
CA THR A 33 -2.66 -15.87 16.18
C THR A 33 -1.44 -16.17 17.04
N ASP A 34 -1.41 -17.33 17.72
CA ASP A 34 -0.29 -17.74 18.59
C ASP A 34 1.04 -17.97 17.85
N LYS A 35 1.00 -18.14 16.52
CA LYS A 35 2.17 -18.31 15.67
C LYS A 35 2.11 -17.34 14.49
N ILE A 36 3.11 -16.47 14.42
CA ILE A 36 3.28 -15.57 13.27
C ILE A 36 3.51 -16.43 12.02
N ASN A 37 2.60 -16.29 11.06
CA ASN A 37 2.78 -16.85 9.73
C ASN A 37 3.70 -15.92 8.93
N TRP A 38 5.00 -16.24 8.96
CA TRP A 38 6.05 -15.48 8.28
C TRP A 38 5.81 -15.31 6.78
N TRP A 39 5.15 -16.27 6.13
CA TRP A 39 4.77 -16.13 4.72
C TRP A 39 3.77 -14.99 4.50
N LEU A 40 2.72 -14.94 5.32
CA LEU A 40 1.70 -13.88 5.26
C LEU A 40 2.32 -12.50 5.55
N PHE A 41 3.23 -12.46 6.53
CA PHE A 41 3.98 -11.25 6.88
C PHE A 41 4.85 -10.75 5.73
N SER A 42 5.60 -11.64 5.06
CA SER A 42 6.42 -11.29 3.90
C SER A 42 5.58 -10.78 2.73
N VAL A 43 4.46 -11.43 2.42
CA VAL A 43 3.52 -10.97 1.37
C VAL A 43 2.99 -9.56 1.68
N GLY A 44 2.63 -9.33 2.95
CA GLY A 44 2.25 -8.01 3.45
C GLY A 44 3.27 -6.91 3.26
N MET A 45 4.51 -7.19 3.63
CA MET A 45 5.62 -6.25 3.48
C MET A 45 5.87 -5.91 2.02
N ILE A 46 5.78 -6.90 1.12
CA ILE A 46 5.91 -6.67 -0.33
C ILE A 46 4.77 -5.78 -0.84
N LEU A 47 3.53 -6.04 -0.42
CA LEU A 47 2.38 -5.21 -0.80
C LEU A 47 2.51 -3.79 -0.26
N PHE A 48 2.96 -3.61 0.97
CA PHE A 48 3.18 -2.28 1.56
C PHE A 48 4.24 -1.50 0.80
N ILE A 49 5.43 -2.09 0.60
CA ILE A 49 6.53 -1.46 -0.12
C ILE A 49 6.13 -1.16 -1.57
N GLY A 50 5.50 -2.12 -2.25
CA GLY A 50 5.04 -1.95 -3.63
C GLY A 50 4.01 -0.82 -3.77
N SER A 51 3.04 -0.76 -2.85
CA SER A 51 2.04 0.30 -2.80
C SER A 51 2.65 1.66 -2.50
N TYR A 52 3.60 1.73 -1.57
CA TYR A 52 4.29 2.96 -1.20
C TYR A 52 5.16 3.50 -2.35
N VAL A 53 5.96 2.64 -2.98
CA VAL A 53 6.81 3.00 -4.13
C VAL A 53 5.95 3.42 -5.32
N TYR A 54 4.88 2.69 -5.61
CA TYR A 54 3.97 3.03 -6.70
C TYR A 54 3.24 4.34 -6.43
N GLY A 55 2.73 4.56 -5.22
CA GLY A 55 2.07 5.81 -4.81
C GLY A 55 2.99 7.03 -4.94
N ILE A 56 4.25 6.92 -4.48
CA ILE A 56 5.25 7.98 -4.63
C ILE A 56 5.60 8.19 -6.11
N SER A 57 5.81 7.12 -6.87
CA SER A 57 6.09 7.23 -8.31
C SER A 57 4.94 7.89 -9.07
N LEU A 58 3.70 7.65 -8.66
CA LEU A 58 2.53 8.25 -9.30
C LEU A 58 2.43 9.74 -8.98
N ARG A 59 2.69 10.12 -7.72
CA ARG A 59 2.76 11.51 -7.27
C ARG A 59 3.86 12.30 -7.98
N ASN A 60 5.05 11.71 -8.13
CA ASN A 60 6.18 12.36 -8.83
C ASN A 60 5.96 12.48 -10.36
N ARG A 61 5.09 11.65 -10.95
CA ARG A 61 4.73 11.71 -12.39
C ARG A 61 3.50 12.57 -12.69
N GLY A 62 2.86 13.14 -11.67
CA GLY A 62 1.65 13.97 -11.78
C GLY A 62 1.83 15.40 -11.28
N GLY A 63 3.07 15.89 -11.19
CA GLY A 63 3.40 17.26 -10.74
C GLY A 63 4.44 17.93 -11.62
N GLY A 64 4.29 17.81 -12.95
CA GLY A 64 5.15 18.44 -13.95
C GLY A 64 4.33 19.22 -14.97
#